data_AF-A0A660YZQ2-F1
#
_entry.id   AF-A0A660YZQ2-F1
#
_cell.length_a   1.000
_cell.length_b   1.000
_cell.length_c   1.000
_cell.angle_alpha   90.00
_cell.angle_beta   90.00
_cell.angle_gamma   90.00
#
_symmetry.space_group_name_H-M   'P 1'
#
loop_
_entity.id
_entity.type
_entity.pdbx_description
1 polymer ?
#
loop_
_entity_poly.entity_id
_entity_poly.type
_entity_poly.pdbx_seq_one_letter_code
_entity_poly.pdbx_strand_id
1 'polypeptide(L)'
;MPSYVISDKCDGCKALDKTACQFICPNDLMVLNKDAMKAYNREPEMCWECYNCVKICPTQAVEVRGYADFVPLGATVTPMRSTD
;
A
#
# COMPACT_ATOMS: atom_id res chain seq x y z
N MET A 1 -2.32 3.73 -11.99
CA MET A 1 -1.26 3.03 -11.23
C MET A 1 -1.25 3.62 -9.83
N PRO A 2 -2.16 3.16 -8.96
CA PRO A 2 -2.36 3.67 -7.61
C PRO A 2 -1.47 2.92 -6.62
N SER A 3 -1.95 2.50 -5.45
CA SER A 3 -1.07 2.09 -4.33
C SER A 3 0.08 1.15 -4.75
N TYR A 4 1.31 1.54 -4.47
CA TYR A 4 2.52 0.75 -4.75
C TYR A 4 3.37 0.58 -3.48
N VAL A 5 4.23 -0.42 -3.49
CA VAL A 5 5.07 -0.79 -2.34
C VAL A 5 6.53 -0.49 -2.64
N ILE A 6 7.19 0.24 -1.76
CA ILE A 6 8.62 0.50 -1.78
C ILE A 6 9.34 -0.74 -1.25
N SER A 7 9.99 -1.48 -2.15
CA SER A 7 10.63 -2.76 -1.84
C SER A 7 11.67 -2.67 -0.72
N ASP A 8 12.40 -1.56 -0.62
CA ASP A 8 13.44 -1.36 0.39
C ASP A 8 12.88 -1.17 1.81
N LYS A 9 11.66 -0.65 1.93
CA LYS A 9 10.99 -0.41 3.23
C LYS A 9 10.08 -1.56 3.65
N CYS A 10 9.54 -2.31 2.70
CA CYS A 10 8.59 -3.38 3.00
C CYS A 10 9.32 -4.58 3.62
N ASP A 11 8.91 -5.02 4.79
CA ASP A 11 9.48 -6.19 5.47
C ASP A 11 8.61 -7.45 5.34
N GLY A 12 7.45 -7.34 4.66
CA GLY A 12 6.46 -8.40 4.57
C GLY A 12 5.64 -8.59 5.84
N CYS A 13 5.63 -7.62 6.77
CA CYS A 13 4.95 -7.70 8.07
C CYS A 13 5.37 -8.92 8.91
N LYS A 14 6.66 -9.29 8.87
CA LYS A 14 7.18 -10.49 9.55
C LYS A 14 7.00 -10.48 11.07
N ALA A 15 6.92 -9.29 11.68
CA ALA A 15 6.75 -9.12 13.12
C ALA A 15 5.28 -9.07 13.57
N LEU A 16 4.32 -9.21 12.65
CA LEU A 16 2.89 -9.12 12.93
C LEU A 16 2.18 -10.45 12.60
N ASP A 17 1.08 -10.73 13.30
CA ASP A 17 0.26 -11.93 13.04
C ASP A 17 -0.39 -11.92 11.65
N LYS A 18 -0.58 -10.73 11.07
CA LYS A 18 -1.25 -10.51 9.79
C LYS A 18 -0.49 -9.50 8.96
N THR A 19 -0.52 -9.70 7.64
CA THR A 19 -0.04 -8.68 6.70
C THR A 19 -1.00 -7.49 6.73
N ALA A 20 -0.56 -6.37 7.31
CA ALA A 20 -1.42 -5.23 7.62
C ALA A 20 -2.11 -4.63 6.39
N CYS A 21 -1.37 -4.41 5.30
CA CYS A 21 -1.91 -3.83 4.07
C CYS A 21 -2.93 -4.76 3.38
N GLN A 22 -2.70 -6.07 3.40
CA GLN A 22 -3.64 -7.08 2.89
C GLN A 22 -4.91 -7.12 3.74
N PHE A 23 -4.77 -7.13 5.06
CA PHE A 23 -5.90 -7.20 5.99
C PHE A 23 -6.86 -6.01 5.87
N ILE A 24 -6.33 -4.79 5.66
CA ILE A 24 -7.17 -3.57 5.68
C ILE A 24 -7.76 -3.19 4.33
N CYS A 25 -7.30 -3.79 3.22
CA CYS A 25 -7.72 -3.37 1.90
C CYS A 25 -9.21 -3.72 1.70
N PRO A 26 -10.11 -2.73 1.55
CA PRO A 26 -11.55 -3.02 1.46
C PRO A 26 -11.93 -3.74 0.16
N ASN A 27 -11.05 -3.73 -0.85
CA ASN A 27 -11.27 -4.34 -2.16
C ASN A 27 -10.29 -5.50 -2.43
N ASP A 28 -9.66 -6.06 -1.37
CA ASP A 28 -8.76 -7.22 -1.45
C ASP A 28 -7.61 -7.09 -2.49
N LEU A 29 -7.11 -5.87 -2.71
CA LEU A 29 -6.12 -5.60 -3.77
C LEU A 29 -4.68 -5.83 -3.31
N MET A 30 -4.41 -5.60 -2.02
CA MET A 30 -3.08 -5.73 -1.44
C MET A 30 -2.81 -7.19 -1.10
N VAL A 31 -1.74 -7.77 -1.64
CA VAL A 31 -1.39 -9.18 -1.42
C VAL A 31 0.10 -9.31 -1.11
N LEU A 32 0.46 -10.25 -0.24
CA LEU A 32 1.85 -10.62 0.01
C LEU A 32 2.34 -11.62 -1.04
N ASN A 33 3.42 -11.27 -1.75
CA ASN A 33 4.20 -12.25 -2.50
C ASN A 33 5.04 -13.06 -1.51
N LYS A 34 4.78 -14.37 -1.41
CA LYS A 34 5.43 -15.28 -0.45
C LYS A 34 6.89 -15.59 -0.81
N ASP A 35 7.26 -15.49 -2.08
CA ASP A 35 8.62 -15.78 -2.53
C ASP A 35 9.55 -14.59 -2.27
N ALA A 36 9.09 -13.39 -2.60
CA ALA A 36 9.86 -12.16 -2.38
C ALA A 36 9.71 -11.60 -0.95
N MET A 37 8.69 -12.05 -0.21
CA MET A 37 8.27 -11.48 1.08
C MET A 37 8.01 -9.96 0.99
N LYS A 38 7.40 -9.52 -0.12
CA LYS A 38 7.02 -8.12 -0.36
C LYS A 38 5.55 -8.06 -0.76
N ALA A 39 4.84 -7.08 -0.23
CA ALA A 39 3.46 -6.82 -0.65
C ALA A 39 3.42 -6.11 -2.00
N TYR A 40 2.32 -6.26 -2.73
CA TYR A 40 2.04 -5.52 -3.96
C TYR A 40 0.53 -5.35 -4.13
N ASN A 41 0.13 -4.43 -5.00
CA ASN A 41 -1.26 -4.30 -5.44
C ASN A 41 -1.45 -5.19 -6.68
N ARG A 42 -2.37 -6.16 -6.61
CA ARG A 42 -2.63 -7.12 -7.70
C ARG A 42 -3.46 -6.56 -8.84
N GLU A 43 -4.25 -5.52 -8.59
CA GLU A 43 -5.19 -4.91 -9.54
C GLU A 43 -5.24 -3.38 -9.33
N PRO A 44 -4.23 -2.65 -9.84
CA PRO A 44 -4.12 -1.20 -9.77
C PRO A 44 -5.39 -0.43 -10.15
N GLU A 45 -6.02 -0.76 -11.27
CA GLU A 45 -7.20 -0.12 -11.85
C GLU A 45 -8.43 -0.16 -10.92
N MET A 46 -8.51 -1.15 -10.01
CA MET A 46 -9.61 -1.31 -9.06
C MET A 46 -9.35 -0.61 -7.71
N CYS A 47 -8.21 0.05 -7.54
CA CYS A 47 -7.92 0.80 -6.33
C CYS A 47 -8.74 2.07 -6.26
N TRP A 48 -9.18 2.41 -5.06
CA TRP A 48 -9.97 3.62 -4.80
C TRP A 48 -9.19 4.74 -4.12
N GLU A 49 -7.86 4.60 -4.04
CA GLU A 49 -6.96 5.57 -3.38
C GLU A 49 -7.47 5.99 -1.98
N CYS A 50 -8.04 5.06 -1.20
CA CYS A 50 -8.59 5.34 0.13
C CYS A 50 -7.53 5.52 1.23
N TYR A 51 -6.26 5.27 0.90
CA TYR A 51 -5.09 5.34 1.79
C TYR A 51 -5.10 4.37 2.99
N ASN A 52 -6.03 3.42 3.09
CA ASN A 52 -6.06 2.47 4.21
C ASN A 52 -4.75 1.65 4.31
N CYS A 53 -4.27 1.13 3.17
CA CYS A 53 -3.01 0.39 3.10
C CYS A 53 -1.78 1.25 3.42
N VAL A 54 -1.82 2.55 3.09
CA VAL A 54 -0.77 3.52 3.43
C VAL A 54 -0.74 3.78 4.93
N LYS A 55 -1.89 4.12 5.50
CA LYS A 55 -2.03 4.51 6.92
C LYS A 55 -1.68 3.39 7.90
N ILE A 56 -1.98 2.13 7.55
CA ILE A 56 -1.74 0.99 8.45
C ILE A 56 -0.32 0.42 8.35
N CYS A 57 0.44 0.77 7.30
CA CYS A 57 1.73 0.14 7.05
C CYS A 57 2.74 0.54 8.13
N PRO A 58 3.24 -0.41 8.95
CA PRO A 58 4.10 -0.09 10.09
C PRO A 58 5.46 0.46 9.65
N THR A 59 5.97 0.02 8.51
CA THR A 59 7.26 0.48 7.95
C THR A 59 7.11 1.62 6.95
N GLN A 60 5.89 2.17 6.79
CA GLN A 60 5.59 3.23 5.82
C GLN A 60 6.10 2.91 4.40
N ALA A 61 5.88 1.66 3.98
CA ALA A 61 6.35 1.14 2.71
C ALA A 61 5.33 1.24 1.57
N VAL A 62 4.09 1.69 1.84
CA VAL A 62 3.06 1.83 0.82
C VAL A 62 2.84 3.30 0.53
N GLU A 63 2.86 3.67 -0.75
CA GLU A 63 2.55 5.02 -1.24
C GLU A 63 1.49 4.93 -2.34
N VAL A 64 0.87 6.06 -2.66
CA VAL A 64 -0.10 6.17 -3.77
C VAL A 64 0.48 7.11 -4.81
N ARG A 65 0.44 6.67 -6.06
CA ARG A 65 0.62 7.54 -7.23
C ARG A 65 -0.77 7.74 -7.85
N GLY A 66 -1.13 8.97 -8.17
CA GLY A 66 -2.44 9.24 -8.78
C GLY A 66 -2.71 8.42 -10.04
N TYR A 67 -3.98 8.21 -10.36
CA TYR A 67 -4.39 7.53 -11.59
C TYR A 67 -3.74 8.17 -12.83
N ALA A 68 -3.11 7.32 -13.65
CA ALA A 68 -2.21 7.77 -14.72
C ALA A 68 -2.93 8.29 -15.97
N ASP A 69 -4.24 8.07 -16.05
CA ASP A 69 -5.14 8.54 -17.09
C ASP A 69 -5.44 10.05 -17.00
N PHE A 70 -5.39 10.64 -15.80
CA PHE A 70 -5.65 12.08 -15.62
C PHE A 70 -4.75 12.83 -14.62
N VAL A 71 -3.91 12.15 -13.83
CA VAL A 71 -3.02 12.79 -12.86
C VAL A 71 -1.58 12.88 -13.40
N PRO A 72 -1.03 14.08 -13.66
CA PRO A 72 0.37 14.26 -14.01
C PRO A 72 1.32 13.76 -12.91
N LEU A 73 2.54 13.39 -13.29
CA LEU A 73 3.56 12.96 -12.34
C LEU A 73 4.00 14.10 -11.40
N GLY A 74 4.41 13.73 -10.18
CA GLY A 74 5.05 14.62 -9.20
C GLY A 74 4.21 14.95 -7.97
N ALA A 75 2.89 14.80 -8.04
CA ALA A 75 2.01 14.97 -6.88
C ALA A 75 2.10 13.78 -5.91
N THR A 76 2.07 14.06 -4.61
CA THR A 76 2.15 13.06 -3.53
C THR A 76 1.34 13.52 -2.32
N VAL A 77 0.70 12.58 -1.63
CA VAL A 77 -0.01 12.80 -0.36
C VAL A 77 0.43 11.71 0.62
N THR A 78 1.00 12.11 1.76
CA THR A 78 1.50 11.17 2.78
C THR A 78 0.71 11.35 4.07
N PRO A 79 -0.31 10.53 4.34
CA PRO A 79 -1.06 10.61 5.59
C PRO A 79 -0.25 10.00 6.75
N MET A 80 -0.32 10.65 7.91
CA MET A 80 0.23 10.13 9.17
C MET A 80 -0.93 9.87 10.12
N ARG A 81 -1.16 8.59 10.46
CA ARG A 81 -2.21 8.20 11.40
C ARG A 81 -1.77 8.53 12.83
N SER A 82 -2.60 9.25 13.59
CA SER A 82 -2.39 9.51 15.02
C SER A 82 -2.51 8.23 15.86
N THR A 83 -2.09 8.30 17.12
CA THR A 83 -2.14 7.20 18.09
C THR A 83 -3.51 6.98 18.74
N ASP A 84 -4.49 7.84 18.47
CA ASP A 84 -5.87 7.74 18.98
C ASP A 84 -6.71 6.68 18.24
#